data_AF-M6FHG9-F1
#
_entry.id   AF-M6FHG9-F1
#
_cell.length_a   1.000
_cell.length_b   1.000
_cell.length_c   1.000
_cell.angle_alpha   90.00
_cell.angle_beta   90.00
_cell.angle_gamma   90.00
#
_symmetry.space_group_name_H-M   'P 1'
#
loop_
_entity.id
_entity.type
_entity.pdbx_description
1 polymer ?
#
loop_
_entity_poly.entity_id
_entity_poly.type
_entity_poly.pdbx_seq_one_letter_code
_entity_poly.pdbx_strand_id
1 'polypeptide(L)'
;MEILDTPGHTFCHVCLLLVENQKPKAIFTGDTIFNAGVGNCHRGGNPKVLAKTILEQFYPLGEEILLYPGHDYLETNLKFTLSLDPSNQDAIRTLEECSRLSKNAEFLTTDLGKERKINTFFQCDKPSLELRENVSKKIASKQLLNDPAFFFISLRSLRDQW
;
A
#
# COMPACT_ATOMS: atom_id res chain seq x y z
N MET A 1 23.02 -4.43 1.65
CA MET A 1 21.56 -4.68 1.64
C MET A 1 21.21 -5.36 2.94
N GLU A 2 20.09 -4.98 3.53
CA GLU A 2 19.49 -5.64 4.69
C GLU A 2 18.27 -6.43 4.22
N ILE A 3 17.98 -7.55 4.90
CA ILE A 3 16.84 -8.41 4.61
C ILE A 3 15.80 -8.14 5.68
N LEU A 4 14.58 -7.80 5.27
CA LEU A 4 13.44 -7.62 6.15
C LEU A 4 12.48 -8.79 5.97
N ASP A 5 12.17 -9.52 7.04
CA ASP A 5 11.11 -10.52 7.02
C ASP A 5 9.76 -9.81 6.91
N THR A 6 9.05 -10.03 5.81
CA THR A 6 7.80 -9.34 5.49
C THR A 6 6.63 -10.31 5.30
N PRO A 7 6.32 -11.13 6.33
CA PRO A 7 5.25 -12.11 6.21
C PRO A 7 3.91 -11.40 6.00
N GLY A 8 3.07 -11.97 5.16
CA GLY A 8 1.79 -11.37 4.82
C GLY A 8 1.21 -11.98 3.57
N HIS A 9 1.75 -11.58 2.41
CA HIS A 9 1.39 -12.19 1.12
C HIS A 9 1.68 -13.70 1.12
N THR A 10 2.87 -14.07 1.57
CA THR A 10 3.24 -15.41 2.02
C THR A 10 3.95 -15.29 3.37
N PHE A 11 4.06 -16.39 4.14
CA PHE A 11 4.74 -16.35 5.45
C PHE A 11 6.27 -16.26 5.36
N CYS A 12 6.85 -16.58 4.20
CA CYS A 12 8.30 -16.57 3.98
C CYS A 12 8.74 -15.41 3.07
N HIS A 13 7.87 -14.43 2.82
CA HIS A 13 8.23 -13.29 1.98
C HIS A 13 9.27 -12.42 2.68
N VAL A 14 10.23 -11.90 1.91
CA VAL A 14 11.26 -10.98 2.38
C VAL A 14 11.31 -9.75 1.47
N CYS A 15 11.66 -8.60 2.04
CA CYS A 15 11.99 -7.39 1.29
C CYS A 15 13.48 -7.09 1.44
N LEU A 16 14.09 -6.51 0.40
CA LEU A 16 15.51 -6.15 0.41
C LEU A 16 15.65 -4.63 0.54
N LEU A 17 16.21 -4.18 1.67
CA LEU A 17 16.44 -2.77 1.96
C LEU A 17 17.86 -2.39 1.53
N LEU A 18 17.97 -1.45 0.59
CA LEU A 18 19.22 -0.82 0.23
C LEU A 18 19.54 0.28 1.26
N VAL A 19 20.68 0.14 1.93
CA VAL A 19 21.19 1.09 2.91
C VAL A 19 22.53 1.62 2.42
N GLU A 20 22.64 2.94 2.29
CA GLU A 20 23.87 3.64 1.91
C GLU A 20 24.21 4.67 2.98
N ASN A 21 25.47 4.72 3.42
CA ASN A 21 25.91 5.62 4.49
C ASN A 21 25.01 5.56 5.74
N GLN A 22 24.61 4.35 6.14
CA GLN A 22 23.70 4.07 7.26
C GLN A 22 22.29 4.67 7.11
N LYS A 23 21.87 5.00 5.88
CA LYS A 23 20.54 5.51 5.58
C LYS A 23 19.82 4.63 4.56
N PRO A 24 18.57 4.21 4.83
CA PRO A 24 17.73 3.57 3.83
C PRO A 24 17.55 4.45 2.59
N LYS A 25 17.66 3.86 1.39
CA LYS A 25 17.54 4.57 0.11
C LYS A 25 16.47 3.99 -0.81
N ALA A 26 16.38 2.67 -0.86
CA ALA A 26 15.43 1.98 -1.70
C ALA A 26 15.03 0.66 -1.04
N ILE A 27 13.86 0.14 -1.37
CA ILE A 27 13.38 -1.15 -0.92
C ILE A 27 12.74 -1.92 -2.07
N PHE A 28 13.19 -3.16 -2.24
CA PHE A 28 12.59 -4.12 -3.16
C PHE A 28 11.52 -4.92 -2.41
N THR A 29 10.26 -4.74 -2.78
CA THR A 29 9.11 -5.19 -1.96
C THR A 29 8.43 -6.45 -2.45
N GLY A 30 8.79 -6.94 -3.65
CA GLY A 30 8.13 -8.09 -4.27
C GLY A 30 6.61 -7.91 -4.26
N ASP A 31 5.91 -8.88 -3.68
CA ASP A 31 4.45 -8.90 -3.60
C ASP A 31 3.92 -8.46 -2.23
N THR A 32 4.77 -7.93 -1.35
CA THR A 32 4.32 -7.34 -0.08
C THR A 32 3.63 -6.00 -0.32
N ILE A 33 4.30 -5.11 -1.06
CA ILE A 33 3.83 -3.75 -1.35
C ILE A 33 3.97 -3.50 -2.84
N PHE A 34 2.93 -2.92 -3.42
CA PHE A 34 2.92 -2.38 -4.78
C PHE A 34 2.73 -0.87 -4.71
N ASN A 35 3.03 -0.14 -5.78
CA ASN A 35 2.65 1.26 -5.81
C ASN A 35 1.12 1.38 -5.68
N ALA A 36 0.67 2.27 -4.79
CA ALA A 36 -0.71 2.46 -4.39
C ALA A 36 -1.45 1.20 -3.86
N GLY A 37 -0.77 0.10 -3.53
CA GLY A 37 -1.41 -1.11 -3.03
C GLY A 37 -0.52 -2.03 -2.19
N VAL A 38 -1.07 -3.20 -1.84
CA VAL A 38 -0.36 -4.27 -1.10
C VAL A 38 -0.74 -5.64 -1.66
N GLY A 39 0.05 -6.66 -1.35
CA GLY A 39 -0.20 -8.06 -1.67
C GLY A 39 -1.59 -8.55 -1.26
N ASN A 40 -2.19 -9.42 -2.07
CA ASN A 40 -3.31 -10.24 -1.62
C ASN A 40 -2.80 -11.36 -0.69
N CYS A 41 -3.68 -12.03 0.04
CA CYS A 41 -3.31 -13.11 0.97
C CYS A 41 -3.91 -14.48 0.56
N HIS A 42 -4.47 -14.60 -0.65
CA HIS A 42 -5.31 -15.75 -1.04
C HIS A 42 -4.56 -17.08 -1.16
N ARG A 43 -3.25 -17.06 -1.41
CA ARG A 43 -2.43 -18.25 -1.67
C ARG A 43 -1.56 -18.65 -0.48
N GLY A 44 -2.16 -18.64 0.72
CA GLY A 44 -1.48 -19.05 1.97
C GLY A 44 -0.87 -17.90 2.76
N GLY A 45 -1.29 -16.66 2.49
CA GLY A 45 -0.95 -15.49 3.28
C GLY A 45 -1.91 -15.26 4.45
N ASN A 46 -1.72 -14.15 5.18
CA ASN A 46 -2.64 -13.73 6.23
C ASN A 46 -2.73 -12.20 6.29
N PRO A 47 -3.92 -11.60 6.11
CA PRO A 47 -4.08 -10.15 6.09
C PRO A 47 -3.80 -9.49 7.44
N LYS A 48 -3.98 -10.19 8.57
CA LYS A 48 -3.60 -9.68 9.90
C LYS A 48 -2.08 -9.57 10.02
N VAL A 49 -1.36 -10.56 9.50
CA VAL A 49 0.11 -10.59 9.51
C VAL A 49 0.65 -9.53 8.56
N LEU A 50 0.05 -9.39 7.37
CA LEU A 50 0.40 -8.30 6.44
C LEU A 50 0.14 -6.93 7.06
N ALA A 51 -1.02 -6.72 7.72
CA ALA A 51 -1.30 -5.47 8.43
C ALA A 51 -0.21 -5.14 9.46
N LYS A 52 0.18 -6.13 10.27
CA LYS A 52 1.27 -5.99 11.24
C LYS A 52 2.59 -5.61 10.56
N THR A 53 2.96 -6.32 9.49
CA THR A 53 4.17 -6.02 8.70
C THR A 53 4.17 -4.58 8.21
N ILE A 54 3.07 -4.11 7.61
CA ILE A 54 2.99 -2.74 7.10
C ILE A 54 3.05 -1.71 8.24
N LEU A 55 2.22 -1.87 9.27
CA LEU A 55 2.08 -0.91 10.37
C LEU A 55 3.30 -0.83 11.29
N GLU A 56 4.02 -1.93 11.48
CA GLU A 56 5.16 -1.97 12.40
C GLU A 56 6.51 -1.82 11.70
N GLN A 57 6.64 -2.26 10.44
CA GLN A 57 7.93 -2.21 9.74
C GLN A 57 8.02 -1.07 8.72
N PHE A 58 6.95 -0.76 7.98
CA PHE A 58 7.01 0.22 6.89
C PHE A 58 6.56 1.61 7.31
N TYR A 59 5.57 1.72 8.18
CA TYR A 59 5.13 3.00 8.74
C TYR A 59 6.23 3.79 9.44
N PRO A 60 7.17 3.19 10.18
CA PRO A 60 8.27 3.93 10.80
C PRO A 60 9.39 4.35 9.84
N LEU A 61 9.41 3.84 8.61
CA LEU A 61 10.46 4.15 7.64
C LEU A 61 10.35 5.59 7.12
N GLY A 62 11.50 6.15 6.73
CA GLY A 62 11.59 7.48 6.14
C GLY A 62 10.85 7.60 4.81
N GLU A 63 10.43 8.83 4.48
CA GLU A 63 9.60 9.10 3.29
C GLU A 63 10.37 8.96 1.97
N GLU A 64 11.67 9.30 1.96
CA GLU A 64 12.49 9.36 0.74
C GLU A 64 12.98 7.99 0.23
N ILE A 65 12.44 6.88 0.76
CA ILE A 65 12.84 5.53 0.36
C ILE A 65 12.06 5.14 -0.90
N LEU A 66 12.79 4.92 -2.00
CA LEU A 66 12.22 4.46 -3.26
C LEU A 66 11.69 3.03 -3.13
N LEU A 67 10.52 2.78 -3.71
CA LEU A 67 9.85 1.49 -3.68
C LEU A 67 9.94 0.81 -5.05
N TYR A 68 10.43 -0.44 -5.04
CA TYR A 68 10.57 -1.29 -6.22
C TYR A 68 9.74 -2.56 -6.03
N PRO A 69 8.50 -2.59 -6.52
CA PRO A 69 7.62 -3.73 -6.32
C PRO A 69 7.82 -4.82 -7.40
N GLY A 70 7.22 -5.99 -7.18
CA GLY A 70 7.31 -7.13 -8.11
C GLY A 70 6.46 -6.99 -9.37
N HIS A 71 5.40 -6.16 -9.33
CA HIS A 71 4.41 -6.04 -10.39
C HIS A 71 3.88 -4.61 -10.56
N ASP A 72 3.60 -4.23 -11.81
CA ASP A 72 2.99 -2.93 -12.13
C ASP A 72 1.47 -3.06 -12.06
N TYR A 73 0.94 -2.67 -10.90
CA TYR A 73 -0.50 -2.57 -10.67
C TYR A 73 -0.94 -1.13 -10.38
N LEU A 74 -0.08 -0.14 -10.66
CA LEU A 74 -0.27 1.23 -10.21
C LEU A 74 -1.63 1.81 -10.64
N GLU A 75 -1.98 1.73 -11.92
CA GLU A 75 -3.25 2.27 -12.43
C GLU A 75 -4.47 1.62 -11.75
N THR A 76 -4.46 0.29 -11.62
CA THR A 76 -5.54 -0.47 -10.99
C THR A 76 -5.62 -0.21 -9.49
N ASN A 77 -4.47 -0.01 -8.84
CA ASN A 77 -4.37 0.34 -7.43
C ASN A 77 -4.90 1.74 -7.14
N LEU A 78 -4.53 2.73 -7.96
CA LEU A 78 -5.07 4.10 -7.87
C LEU A 78 -6.58 4.15 -8.08
N LYS A 79 -7.11 3.41 -9.06
CA LYS A 79 -8.56 3.32 -9.29
C LYS A 79 -9.31 2.78 -8.06
N PHE A 80 -8.73 1.82 -7.36
CA PHE A 80 -9.31 1.34 -6.09
C PHE A 80 -9.24 2.39 -4.99
N THR A 81 -8.08 3.05 -4.81
CA THR A 81 -7.97 4.19 -3.87
C THR A 81 -9.08 5.21 -4.14
N LEU A 82 -9.25 5.65 -5.39
CA LEU A 82 -10.25 6.65 -5.77
C LEU A 82 -11.70 6.14 -5.69
N SER A 83 -11.92 4.82 -5.75
CA SER A 83 -13.25 4.25 -5.51
C SER A 83 -13.72 4.39 -4.06
N LEU A 84 -12.78 4.59 -3.12
CA LEU A 84 -13.03 4.77 -1.69
C LEU A 84 -12.79 6.20 -1.22
N ASP A 85 -11.82 6.90 -1.80
CA ASP A 85 -11.41 8.27 -1.47
C ASP A 85 -11.37 9.13 -2.75
N PRO A 86 -12.53 9.43 -3.37
CA PRO A 86 -12.60 10.06 -4.68
C PRO A 86 -12.10 11.51 -4.70
N SER A 87 -11.97 12.18 -3.55
CA SER A 87 -11.39 13.52 -3.46
C SER A 87 -9.87 13.56 -3.31
N ASN A 88 -9.20 12.39 -3.21
CA ASN A 88 -7.75 12.29 -3.02
C ASN A 88 -6.97 12.88 -4.22
N GLN A 89 -6.55 14.13 -4.08
CA GLN A 89 -5.91 14.89 -5.16
C GLN A 89 -4.57 14.28 -5.60
N ASP A 90 -3.81 13.69 -4.67
CA ASP A 90 -2.53 13.05 -5.00
C ASP A 90 -2.75 11.80 -5.86
N ALA A 91 -3.78 10.99 -5.54
CA ALA A 91 -4.14 9.82 -6.32
C ALA A 91 -4.72 10.20 -7.70
N ILE A 92 -5.56 11.24 -7.78
CA ILE A 92 -6.07 11.77 -9.06
C ILE A 92 -4.91 12.19 -9.97
N ARG A 93 -4.02 13.04 -9.46
CA ARG A 93 -2.86 13.54 -10.23
C ARG A 93 -1.95 12.39 -10.67
N THR A 94 -1.68 11.45 -9.78
CA THR A 94 -0.83 10.29 -10.12
C THR A 94 -1.51 9.42 -11.18
N LEU A 95 -2.83 9.23 -11.14
CA LEU A 95 -3.55 8.47 -12.16
C LEU A 95 -3.51 9.17 -13.53
N GLU A 96 -3.65 10.50 -13.55
CA GLU A 96 -3.49 11.30 -14.76
C GLU A 96 -2.07 11.19 -15.33
N GLU A 97 -1.03 11.29 -14.48
CA GLU A 97 0.37 11.08 -14.86
C GLU A 97 0.56 9.71 -15.52
N CYS A 98 0.05 8.64 -14.89
CA CYS A 98 0.14 7.28 -15.42
C CYS A 98 -0.54 7.14 -16.79
N SER A 99 -1.70 7.77 -16.97
CA SER A 99 -2.45 7.69 -18.23
C SER A 99 -1.74 8.36 -19.42
N ARG A 100 -0.80 9.28 -19.16
CA ARG A 100 -0.02 10.00 -20.18
C ARG A 100 1.26 9.27 -20.57
N LEU A 101 1.68 8.26 -19.82
CA LEU A 101 2.85 7.46 -20.14
C LEU A 101 2.56 6.54 -21.32
N SER A 102 3.59 6.32 -22.14
CA SER A 102 3.48 5.33 -23.22
C SER A 102 3.31 3.93 -22.62
N LYS A 103 2.65 3.01 -23.33
CA LYS A 103 2.54 1.59 -22.90
C LYS A 103 3.89 0.88 -22.76
N ASN A 104 4.97 1.46 -23.32
CA ASN A 104 6.32 0.94 -23.23
C ASN A 104 7.19 1.74 -22.24
N ALA A 105 6.57 2.60 -21.40
CA ALA A 105 7.30 3.34 -20.39
C ALA A 105 7.92 2.38 -19.36
N GLU A 106 9.05 2.78 -18.81
CA GLU A 106 9.65 2.07 -17.69
C GLU A 106 8.70 2.01 -16.49
N PHE A 107 8.93 1.02 -15.65
CA PHE A 107 8.21 0.80 -14.41
C PHE A 107 8.20 2.08 -13.57
N LEU A 108 7.04 2.72 -13.39
CA LEU A 108 6.98 3.93 -12.57
C LEU A 108 7.23 3.53 -11.12
N THR A 109 8.28 4.10 -10.51
CA THR A 109 8.60 3.89 -9.09
C THR A 109 8.13 5.08 -8.28
N THR A 110 7.64 4.83 -7.07
CA THR A 110 7.29 5.86 -6.08
C THR A 110 8.24 5.79 -4.89
N ASP A 111 8.19 6.79 -4.01
CA ASP A 111 8.78 6.72 -2.67
C ASP A 111 7.71 6.53 -1.59
N LEU A 112 8.11 6.15 -0.38
CA LEU A 112 7.19 5.94 0.74
C LEU A 112 6.40 7.20 1.11
N GLY A 113 6.94 8.40 0.86
CA GLY A 113 6.23 9.66 1.04
C GLY A 113 5.03 9.81 0.10
N LYS A 114 5.20 9.48 -1.18
CA LYS A 114 4.12 9.43 -2.18
C LYS A 114 3.13 8.32 -1.85
N GLU A 115 3.61 7.13 -1.46
CA GLU A 115 2.73 6.01 -1.07
C GLU A 115 1.81 6.38 0.09
N ARG A 116 2.27 7.11 1.12
CA ARG A 116 1.40 7.59 2.21
C ARG A 116 0.22 8.43 1.72
N LYS A 117 0.35 9.10 0.57
CA LYS A 117 -0.69 9.96 0.00
C LYS A 117 -1.64 9.22 -0.94
N ILE A 118 -1.15 8.22 -1.68
CA ILE A 118 -1.92 7.55 -2.75
C ILE A 118 -2.33 6.11 -2.42
N ASN A 119 -1.71 5.49 -1.43
CA ASN A 119 -1.94 4.10 -1.04
C ASN A 119 -2.83 4.07 0.22
N THR A 120 -4.08 3.66 0.06
CA THR A 120 -5.03 3.60 1.19
C THR A 120 -4.54 2.69 2.33
N PHE A 121 -3.72 1.68 2.03
CA PHE A 121 -3.13 0.80 3.05
C PHE A 121 -2.08 1.49 3.93
N PHE A 122 -1.56 2.64 3.50
CA PHE A 122 -0.67 3.52 4.27
C PHE A 122 -1.40 4.67 4.98
N GLN A 123 -2.73 4.70 4.94
CA GLN A 123 -3.56 5.72 5.58
C GLN A 123 -4.38 5.15 6.75
N CYS A 124 -4.09 3.93 7.21
CA CYS A 124 -4.90 3.24 8.21
C CYS A 124 -4.86 3.88 9.61
N ASP A 125 -3.80 4.60 9.97
CA ASP A 125 -3.67 5.32 11.24
C ASP A 125 -4.47 6.63 11.26
N LYS A 126 -4.43 7.35 10.13
CA LYS A 126 -5.06 8.66 9.94
C LYS A 126 -5.76 8.73 8.57
N PRO A 127 -6.82 7.94 8.36
CA PRO A 127 -7.55 7.98 7.10
C PRO A 127 -8.28 9.32 6.95
N SER A 128 -8.47 9.76 5.70
CA SER A 128 -9.35 10.89 5.43
C SER A 128 -10.77 10.60 5.93
N LEU A 129 -11.54 11.66 6.24
CA LEU A 129 -12.93 11.49 6.66
C LEU A 129 -13.74 10.76 5.58
N GLU A 130 -13.54 11.11 4.31
CA GLU A 130 -14.24 10.50 3.19
C GLU A 130 -13.88 9.02 3.00
N LEU A 131 -12.58 8.67 3.04
CA LEU A 131 -12.12 7.28 3.02
C LEU A 131 -12.77 6.47 4.15
N ARG A 132 -12.73 7.00 5.38
CA ARG A 132 -13.32 6.34 6.56
C ARG A 132 -14.82 6.15 6.40
N GLU A 133 -15.55 7.16 5.96
CA GLU A 133 -16.99 7.09 5.75
C GLU A 133 -17.36 6.07 4.67
N ASN A 134 -16.67 6.08 3.54
CA ASN A 134 -16.96 5.18 2.42
C ASN A 134 -16.62 3.73 2.74
N VAL A 135 -15.53 3.47 3.48
CA VAL A 135 -15.25 2.13 4.03
C VAL A 135 -16.35 1.72 5.02
N SER A 136 -16.79 2.62 5.91
CA SER A 136 -17.83 2.30 6.90
C SER A 136 -19.17 1.90 6.27
N LYS A 137 -19.52 2.46 5.10
CA LYS A 137 -20.74 2.09 4.35
C LYS A 137 -20.68 0.68 3.79
N LYS A 138 -19.46 0.15 3.56
CA LYS A 138 -19.22 -1.14 2.90
C LYS A 138 -18.95 -2.29 3.87
N ILE A 139 -18.82 -2.02 5.18
CA ILE A 139 -18.54 -3.04 6.19
C ILE A 139 -19.57 -3.04 7.33
N ALA A 140 -19.82 -4.21 7.92
CA ALA A 140 -20.79 -4.35 9.00
C ALA A 140 -20.28 -3.84 10.37
N SER A 141 -18.99 -4.05 10.67
CA SER A 141 -18.42 -3.81 12.01
C SER A 141 -17.78 -2.43 12.16
N LYS A 142 -18.61 -1.37 12.08
CA LYS A 142 -18.16 0.03 12.06
C LYS A 142 -17.38 0.48 13.30
N GLN A 143 -17.68 -0.10 14.47
CA GLN A 143 -17.07 0.29 15.75
C GLN A 143 -15.57 0.00 15.83
N LEU A 144 -15.06 -0.92 15.01
CA LEU A 144 -13.66 -1.34 14.99
C LEU A 144 -12.80 -0.53 14.00
N LEU A 145 -13.38 0.42 13.24
CA LEU A 145 -12.63 1.20 12.25
C LEU A 145 -11.64 2.20 12.82
N ASN A 146 -11.64 2.39 14.15
CA ASN A 146 -10.61 3.20 14.82
C ASN A 146 -9.33 2.41 15.07
N ASP A 147 -9.34 1.07 14.96
CA ASP A 147 -8.14 0.24 14.99
C ASP A 147 -7.50 0.19 13.59
N PRO A 148 -6.27 0.69 13.41
CA PRO A 148 -5.58 0.68 12.12
C PRO A 148 -5.44 -0.72 11.52
N ALA A 149 -5.23 -1.75 12.35
CA ALA A 149 -5.09 -3.12 11.86
C ALA A 149 -6.43 -3.64 11.32
N PHE A 150 -7.53 -3.39 12.02
CA PHE A 150 -8.87 -3.73 11.54
C PHE A 150 -9.24 -2.93 10.28
N PHE A 151 -8.89 -1.64 10.21
CA PHE A 151 -9.09 -0.81 9.03
C PHE A 151 -8.35 -1.37 7.82
N PHE A 152 -7.08 -1.73 7.99
CA PHE A 152 -6.26 -2.37 6.95
C PHE A 152 -6.91 -3.66 6.42
N ILE A 153 -7.33 -4.55 7.33
CA ILE A 153 -7.96 -5.82 6.95
C ILE A 153 -9.28 -5.57 6.20
N SER A 154 -10.03 -4.55 6.60
CA SER A 154 -11.26 -4.13 5.92
C SER A 154 -10.97 -3.67 4.49
N LEU A 155 -9.98 -2.78 4.30
CA LEU A 155 -9.52 -2.36 2.97
C LEU A 155 -9.09 -3.56 2.12
N ARG A 156 -8.37 -4.52 2.72
CA ARG A 156 -7.89 -5.71 2.02
C ARG A 156 -9.05 -6.56 1.51
N SER A 157 -10.04 -6.81 2.37
CA SER A 157 -11.26 -7.52 2.00
C SER A 157 -12.05 -6.81 0.90
N LEU A 158 -12.12 -5.48 0.93
CA LEU A 158 -12.80 -4.71 -0.11
C LEU A 158 -12.05 -4.80 -1.44
N ARG A 159 -10.72 -4.70 -1.42
CA ARG A 159 -9.90 -4.82 -2.62
C ARG A 159 -9.99 -6.20 -3.26
N ASP A 160 -10.12 -7.24 -2.46
CA ASP A 160 -10.23 -8.61 -2.96
C ASP A 160 -11.57 -8.88 -3.67
N GLN A 161 -12.57 -8.01 -3.49
CA GLN A 161 -13.90 -8.09 -4.10
C GLN A 161 -14.16 -7.00 -5.15
N TRP A 162 -13.21 -6.09 -5.37
CA TRP A 162 -13.30 -4.97 -6.30
C TRP A 162 -12.87 -5.37 -7.70
#